data_AF-A0A829WXB8-F1
#
_entry.id   AF-A0A829WXB8-F1
#
_cell.length_a   1.000
_cell.length_b   1.000
_cell.length_c   1.000
_cell.angle_alpha   90.00
_cell.angle_beta   90.00
_cell.angle_gamma   90.00
#
_symmetry.space_group_name_H-M   'P 1'
#
loop_
_entity.id
_entity.type
_entity.pdbx_description
1 polymer ?
#
loop_
_entity_poly.entity_id
_entity_poly.type
_entity_poly.pdbx_seq_one_letter_code
_entity_poly.pdbx_strand_id
1 'polypeptide(L)'
;MRYSNGIFAVLAAAGLVVSSAHAQSIPGVGSAGNAMSGMSGMSGMTGGTGMMSSMLPNISSASTGNVAGVLSYCVQNNYLSGSGATSALSSLTGKQDVTSSSDYTAGQQGQLLTGGSNAFSLSSLKGQMKQKVCNMVLNRAKNLL
;
A
#
# COMPACT_ATOMS: atom_id res chain seq x y z
N MET A 1 50.89 -17.83 21.91
CA MET A 1 51.20 -16.73 22.85
C MET A 1 50.29 -15.57 22.45
N ARG A 2 49.12 -15.43 23.09
CA ARG A 2 48.81 -14.46 24.17
C ARG A 2 48.99 -13.01 23.71
N TYR A 3 47.89 -12.27 23.53
CA TYR A 3 47.60 -11.04 24.28
C TYR A 3 46.09 -10.78 24.32
N SER A 4 45.60 -10.67 25.56
CA SER A 4 44.23 -10.37 25.98
C SER A 4 43.96 -8.86 26.06
N ASN A 5 42.69 -8.56 26.37
CA ASN A 5 42.09 -7.34 26.95
C ASN A 5 41.35 -6.49 25.89
N GLY A 6 40.02 -6.33 25.87
CA GLY A 6 39.00 -6.49 26.90
C GLY A 6 38.64 -5.12 27.47
N ILE A 7 37.57 -4.48 26.97
CA ILE A 7 36.93 -3.32 27.62
C ILE A 7 35.41 -3.34 27.31
N PHE A 8 34.63 -3.50 28.37
CA PHE A 8 33.19 -3.21 28.45
C PHE A 8 32.96 -1.70 28.38
N ALA A 9 31.94 -1.25 27.64
CA ALA A 9 31.28 0.03 27.91
C ALA A 9 29.82 0.00 27.43
N VAL A 10 28.93 -0.12 28.41
CA VAL A 10 27.49 0.20 28.33
C VAL A 10 27.34 1.72 28.31
N LEU A 11 26.47 2.26 27.45
CA LEU A 11 25.82 3.55 27.71
C LEU A 11 24.51 3.66 26.91
N ALA A 12 23.40 3.56 27.65
CA ALA A 12 22.07 3.94 27.23
C ALA A 12 21.95 5.47 27.27
N ALA A 13 21.30 6.06 26.26
CA ALA A 13 20.82 7.44 26.33
C ALA A 13 19.44 7.53 25.67
N ALA A 14 18.42 7.62 26.52
CA ALA A 14 17.08 8.06 26.15
C ALA A 14 17.12 9.56 25.87
N GLY A 15 16.68 9.97 24.68
CA GLY A 15 16.51 11.37 24.30
C GLY A 15 15.05 11.63 23.91
N LEU A 16 14.27 12.15 24.85
CA LEU A 16 12.96 12.75 24.62
C LEU A 16 13.17 14.13 23.99
N VAL A 17 12.67 14.35 22.78
CA VAL A 17 12.60 15.69 22.19
C VAL A 17 11.18 16.24 22.27
N VAL A 18 11.12 17.44 22.84
CA VAL A 18 9.95 18.28 23.09
C VAL A 18 9.48 18.97 21.82
N SER A 19 8.18 19.28 21.70
CA SER A 19 7.72 20.51 21.05
C SER A 19 6.30 20.84 21.49
N SER A 20 6.20 21.93 22.25
CA SER A 20 4.99 22.63 22.65
C SER A 20 4.58 23.61 21.55
N ALA A 21 3.39 23.44 20.97
CA ALA A 21 2.72 24.49 20.23
C ALA A 21 1.53 24.99 21.05
N HIS A 22 1.51 26.29 21.21
CA HIS A 22 0.75 27.10 22.16
C HIS A 22 -0.21 27.99 21.37
N ALA A 23 -1.42 28.16 21.93
CA ALA A 23 -2.41 29.19 21.62
C ALA A 23 -3.07 29.08 20.20
N GLN A 24 -4.34 29.43 19.98
CA GLN A 24 -5.07 30.58 20.49
C GLN A 24 -6.57 30.23 20.58
N SER A 25 -7.17 30.44 21.76
CA SER A 25 -8.62 30.56 21.89
C SER A 25 -9.08 31.92 21.36
N ILE A 26 -9.95 31.92 20.34
CA ILE A 26 -10.73 33.10 19.94
C ILE A 26 -12.21 32.76 20.15
N PRO A 27 -12.89 33.36 21.14
CA PRO A 27 -14.34 33.31 21.24
C PRO A 27 -14.92 34.36 20.30
N GLY A 28 -15.53 33.94 19.19
CA GLY A 28 -16.04 34.86 18.19
C GLY A 28 -16.95 34.18 17.19
N VAL A 29 -18.24 34.42 17.37
CA VAL A 29 -19.35 34.11 16.48
C VAL A 29 -19.18 34.72 15.08
N GLY A 30 -19.68 34.05 14.04
CA GLY A 30 -20.06 34.70 12.77
C GLY A 30 -19.43 34.14 11.50
N SER A 31 -20.20 33.26 10.84
CA SER A 31 -20.51 33.25 9.40
C SER A 31 -19.43 33.37 8.31
N ALA A 32 -19.52 32.41 7.37
CA ALA A 32 -19.23 32.53 5.93
C ALA A 32 -17.76 32.67 5.52
N GLY A 33 -17.06 31.53 5.40
CA GLY A 33 -15.78 31.41 4.71
C GLY A 33 -15.92 30.66 3.39
N ASN A 34 -16.15 31.38 2.29
CA ASN A 34 -15.71 30.94 0.98
C ASN A 34 -14.19 31.17 0.90
N ALA A 35 -13.41 30.10 0.91
CA ALA A 35 -12.00 30.14 0.53
C ALA A 35 -11.64 28.84 -0.19
N MET A 36 -11.78 28.92 -1.51
CA MET A 36 -11.21 28.03 -2.50
C MET A 36 -9.68 28.02 -2.35
N SER A 37 -9.10 26.88 -1.97
CA SER A 37 -7.69 26.51 -2.21
C SER A 37 -7.50 25.04 -1.85
N GLY A 38 -7.28 24.19 -2.86
CA GLY A 38 -7.03 22.77 -2.65
C GLY A 38 -7.55 21.83 -3.74
N MET A 39 -7.70 22.28 -4.98
CA MET A 39 -7.85 21.36 -6.11
C MET A 39 -6.46 20.88 -6.54
N SER A 40 -6.11 19.66 -6.15
CA SER A 40 -5.08 18.86 -6.81
C SER A 40 -5.35 17.38 -6.52
N GLY A 41 -5.96 16.68 -7.50
CA GLY A 41 -5.75 15.24 -7.66
C GLY A 41 -6.86 14.27 -7.22
N MET A 42 -8.14 14.55 -7.44
CA MET A 42 -9.19 13.52 -7.33
C MET A 42 -10.03 13.41 -8.61
N SER A 43 -9.35 13.16 -9.72
CA SER A 43 -9.98 12.66 -10.95
C SER A 43 -10.10 11.14 -10.85
N GLY A 44 -11.24 10.65 -10.37
CA GLY A 44 -11.48 9.20 -10.28
C GLY A 44 -12.59 8.78 -9.33
N MET A 45 -13.63 9.60 -9.13
CA MET A 45 -14.79 9.22 -8.33
C MET A 45 -15.87 8.60 -9.22
N THR A 46 -15.63 7.37 -9.68
CA THR A 46 -16.69 6.48 -10.17
C THR A 46 -17.31 5.74 -8.97
N GLY A 47 -18.48 6.25 -8.54
CA GLY A 47 -19.62 5.57 -7.92
C GLY A 47 -19.43 4.33 -7.01
N GLY A 48 -19.94 4.46 -5.77
CA GLY A 48 -20.87 3.44 -5.25
C GLY A 48 -20.41 2.45 -4.17
N THR A 49 -19.36 2.70 -3.37
CA THR A 49 -18.85 1.69 -2.41
C THR A 49 -18.68 2.17 -0.96
N GLY A 50 -19.43 3.20 -0.55
CA GLY A 50 -19.23 3.91 0.73
C GLY A 50 -19.43 3.12 2.04
N MET A 51 -19.91 1.87 2.03
CA MET A 51 -20.02 1.06 3.26
C MET A 51 -19.40 -0.35 3.19
N MET A 52 -19.10 -0.88 2.00
CA MET A 52 -18.44 -2.19 1.82
C MET A 52 -16.91 -2.06 1.70
N SER A 53 -16.40 -0.86 1.40
CA SER A 53 -14.96 -0.57 1.29
C SER A 53 -14.23 -0.46 2.64
N SER A 54 -14.92 -0.37 3.78
CA SER A 54 -14.25 -0.31 5.09
C SER A 54 -13.69 -1.65 5.57
N MET A 55 -14.06 -2.77 4.95
CA MET A 55 -13.54 -4.10 5.33
C MET A 55 -12.59 -4.73 4.30
N LEU A 56 -12.48 -4.15 3.10
CA LEU A 56 -11.60 -4.66 2.05
C LEU A 56 -10.41 -3.72 1.88
N PRO A 57 -9.17 -4.25 1.77
CA PRO A 57 -8.00 -3.42 1.57
C PRO A 57 -8.18 -2.60 0.29
N ASN A 58 -7.92 -1.29 0.37
CA ASN A 58 -8.16 -0.38 -0.74
C ASN A 58 -7.11 -0.57 -1.83
N ILE A 59 -7.32 -1.58 -2.66
CA ILE A 59 -6.47 -1.93 -3.81
C ILE A 59 -6.33 -0.75 -4.79
N SER A 60 -7.23 0.23 -4.76
CA SER A 60 -7.11 1.44 -5.59
C SER A 60 -5.86 2.25 -5.25
N SER A 61 -5.51 2.28 -3.97
CA SER A 61 -4.34 2.96 -3.41
C SER A 61 -3.03 2.16 -3.57
N ALA A 62 -3.10 0.93 -4.09
CA ALA A 62 -1.91 0.14 -4.35
C ALA A 62 -1.18 0.64 -5.59
N SER A 63 0.15 0.69 -5.51
CA SER A 63 0.99 1.08 -6.64
C SER A 63 0.92 0.04 -7.75
N THR A 64 1.11 0.49 -8.99
CA THR A 64 1.15 -0.38 -10.18
C THR A 64 2.19 -1.51 -10.03
N GLY A 65 3.35 -1.19 -9.45
CA GLY A 65 4.38 -2.15 -9.04
C GLY A 65 3.83 -3.24 -8.14
N ASN A 66 3.19 -2.84 -7.02
CA ASN A 66 2.63 -3.80 -6.09
C ASN A 66 1.52 -4.67 -6.70
N VAL A 67 0.59 -4.06 -7.44
CA VAL A 67 -0.50 -4.77 -8.13
C VAL A 67 0.06 -5.82 -9.09
N ALA A 68 1.07 -5.48 -9.89
CA ALA A 68 1.73 -6.42 -10.79
C ALA A 68 2.42 -7.57 -10.04
N GLY A 69 3.08 -7.27 -8.93
CA GLY A 69 3.73 -8.27 -8.09
C GLY A 69 2.74 -9.24 -7.45
N VAL A 70 1.65 -8.74 -6.87
CA VAL A 70 0.60 -9.57 -6.27
C VAL A 70 -0.11 -10.40 -7.33
N LEU A 71 -0.34 -9.84 -8.52
CA LEU A 71 -0.89 -10.59 -9.66
C LEU A 71 0.03 -11.75 -10.05
N SER A 72 1.36 -11.53 -10.08
CA SER A 72 2.35 -12.58 -10.31
C SER A 72 2.26 -13.69 -9.28
N TYR A 73 2.19 -13.32 -8.00
CA TYR A 73 2.00 -14.27 -6.91
C TYR A 73 0.70 -15.09 -7.08
N CYS A 74 -0.40 -14.44 -7.46
CA CYS A 74 -1.70 -15.10 -7.67
C CYS A 74 -1.68 -16.11 -8.83
N VAL A 75 -0.98 -15.79 -9.93
CA VAL A 75 -0.82 -16.69 -11.08
C VAL A 75 0.10 -17.86 -10.73
N GLN A 76 1.25 -17.58 -10.10
CA GLN A 76 2.21 -18.62 -9.68
C GLN A 76 1.60 -19.64 -8.71
N ASN A 77 0.73 -19.18 -7.81
CA ASN A 77 0.09 -20.04 -6.81
C ASN A 77 -1.25 -20.66 -7.29
N ASN A 78 -1.58 -20.55 -8.58
CA ASN A 78 -2.83 -21.06 -9.16
C ASN A 78 -4.12 -20.52 -8.49
N TYR A 79 -4.07 -19.32 -7.90
CA TYR A 79 -5.26 -18.65 -7.37
C TYR A 79 -6.07 -17.95 -8.46
N LEU A 80 -5.41 -17.60 -9.57
CA LEU A 80 -6.04 -17.17 -10.81
C LEU A 80 -5.59 -18.10 -11.93
N SER A 81 -6.56 -18.71 -12.59
CA SER A 81 -6.31 -19.54 -13.77
C SER A 81 -6.95 -18.82 -14.95
N GLY A 82 -6.14 -18.30 -15.86
CA GLY A 82 -6.64 -17.65 -17.08
C GLY A 82 -5.59 -16.81 -17.79
N SER A 83 -5.64 -16.86 -19.12
CA SER A 83 -4.80 -16.03 -20.01
C SER A 83 -4.90 -14.54 -19.70
N GLY A 84 -6.08 -14.07 -19.27
CA GLY A 84 -6.29 -12.65 -18.92
C GLY A 84 -5.41 -12.15 -17.76
N ALA A 85 -5.06 -13.01 -16.79
CA ALA A 85 -4.16 -12.63 -15.70
C ALA A 85 -2.72 -12.49 -16.18
N THR A 86 -2.27 -13.42 -17.01
CA THR A 86 -0.94 -13.39 -17.62
C THR A 86 -0.79 -12.20 -18.57
N SER A 87 -1.80 -11.93 -19.41
CA SER A 87 -1.81 -10.77 -20.31
C SER A 87 -1.76 -9.45 -19.53
N ALA A 88 -2.60 -9.30 -18.49
CA ALA A 88 -2.60 -8.10 -17.67
C ALA A 88 -1.26 -7.92 -16.92
N LEU A 89 -0.68 -9.02 -16.43
CA LEU A 89 0.65 -9.01 -15.82
C LEU A 89 1.71 -8.53 -16.81
N SER A 90 1.78 -9.12 -18.00
CA SER A 90 2.75 -8.70 -19.02
C SER A 90 2.63 -7.22 -19.38
N SER A 91 1.40 -6.73 -19.54
CA SER A 91 1.16 -5.32 -19.83
C SER A 91 1.59 -4.39 -18.68
N LEU A 92 1.40 -4.80 -17.42
CA LEU A 92 1.87 -4.03 -16.27
C LEU A 92 3.39 -4.08 -16.12
N THR A 93 4.00 -5.26 -16.20
CA THR A 93 5.46 -5.42 -16.09
C THR A 93 6.23 -4.81 -17.25
N GLY A 94 5.56 -4.60 -18.39
CA GLY A 94 6.11 -3.86 -19.53
C GLY A 94 6.16 -2.34 -19.32
N LYS A 95 5.52 -1.80 -18.27
CA LYS A 95 5.63 -0.37 -17.94
C LYS A 95 6.95 -0.11 -17.22
N GLN A 96 7.56 1.02 -17.53
CA GLN A 96 8.83 1.45 -16.91
C GLN A 96 8.66 1.59 -15.38
N ASP A 97 9.71 1.26 -14.64
CA ASP A 97 9.80 1.34 -13.17
C ASP A 97 8.87 0.41 -12.37
N VAL A 98 8.00 -0.38 -13.01
CA VAL A 98 7.13 -1.34 -12.32
C VAL A 98 7.95 -2.47 -11.72
N THR A 99 8.74 -3.18 -12.54
CA THR A 99 9.52 -4.35 -12.10
C THR A 99 10.71 -3.98 -11.21
N SER A 100 11.22 -2.76 -11.34
CA SER A 100 12.34 -2.23 -10.52
C SER A 100 11.88 -1.69 -9.17
N SER A 101 10.58 -1.52 -8.94
CA SER A 101 10.05 -1.01 -7.66
C SER A 101 10.18 -2.02 -6.52
N SER A 102 10.47 -1.53 -5.32
CA SER A 102 10.40 -2.32 -4.07
C SER A 102 9.00 -2.92 -3.87
N ASP A 103 7.98 -2.17 -4.29
CA ASP A 103 6.58 -2.53 -4.20
C ASP A 103 6.23 -3.77 -5.02
N TYR A 104 6.84 -3.93 -6.20
CA TYR A 104 6.71 -5.14 -7.02
C TYR A 104 7.32 -6.36 -6.32
N THR A 105 8.48 -6.19 -5.68
CA THR A 105 9.10 -7.26 -4.88
C THR A 105 8.22 -7.67 -3.71
N ALA A 106 7.66 -6.70 -2.97
CA ALA A 106 6.69 -6.98 -1.90
C ALA A 106 5.44 -7.70 -2.44
N GLY A 107 4.93 -7.28 -3.60
CA GLY A 107 3.80 -7.93 -4.26
C GLY A 107 4.08 -9.39 -4.60
N GLN A 108 5.27 -9.70 -5.13
CA GLN A 108 5.70 -11.07 -5.44
C GLN A 108 5.79 -11.96 -4.18
N GLN A 109 6.02 -11.37 -3.01
CA GLN A 109 5.98 -12.09 -1.72
C GLN A 109 4.54 -12.29 -1.21
N GLY A 110 3.53 -11.90 -1.99
CA GLY A 110 2.13 -11.95 -1.60
C GLY A 110 1.75 -10.83 -0.63
N GLN A 111 2.46 -9.71 -0.61
CA GLN A 111 2.11 -8.55 0.20
C GLN A 111 1.44 -7.47 -0.64
N LEU A 112 0.20 -7.15 -0.31
CA LEU A 112 -0.57 -6.10 -0.95
C LEU A 112 -0.43 -4.80 -0.16
N LEU A 113 0.22 -3.81 -0.75
CA LEU A 113 0.44 -2.47 -0.19
C LEU A 113 -0.72 -1.58 -0.65
N THR A 114 -1.59 -1.14 0.25
CA THR A 114 -2.80 -0.36 -0.09
C THR A 114 -2.73 1.10 0.39
N GLY A 115 -1.52 1.65 0.51
CA GLY A 115 -1.28 3.03 0.93
C GLY A 115 -1.51 3.31 2.42
N GLY A 116 -1.95 2.32 3.20
CA GLY A 116 -1.96 2.38 4.67
C GLY A 116 -0.64 1.93 5.29
N SER A 117 -0.53 2.07 6.61
CA SER A 117 0.69 1.72 7.37
C SER A 117 1.04 0.22 7.37
N ASN A 118 0.12 -0.65 6.95
CA ASN A 118 0.28 -2.09 7.02
C ASN A 118 0.15 -2.75 5.65
N ALA A 119 1.13 -3.61 5.33
CA ALA A 119 1.06 -4.51 4.20
C ALA A 119 0.04 -5.64 4.48
N PHE A 120 -0.82 -5.91 3.52
CA PHE A 120 -1.81 -6.98 3.63
C PHE A 120 -1.25 -8.26 3.03
N SER A 121 -0.85 -9.20 3.88
CA SER A 121 -0.27 -10.47 3.46
C SER A 121 -1.35 -11.45 3.00
N LEU A 122 -1.35 -11.77 1.70
CA LEU A 122 -2.22 -12.81 1.14
C LEU A 122 -1.92 -14.16 1.77
N SER A 123 -0.65 -14.45 2.10
CA SER A 123 -0.20 -15.69 2.73
C SER A 123 -0.97 -16.06 4.00
N SER A 124 -1.40 -15.06 4.77
CA SER A 124 -2.15 -15.23 6.03
C SER A 124 -3.64 -15.52 5.81
N LEU A 125 -4.15 -15.42 4.59
CA LEU A 125 -5.56 -15.64 4.25
C LEU A 125 -5.84 -17.10 3.87
N LYS A 126 -7.09 -17.51 4.09
CA LYS A 126 -7.61 -18.79 3.59
C LYS A 126 -7.76 -18.76 2.05
N GLY A 127 -7.65 -19.92 1.40
CA GLY A 127 -7.63 -20.05 -0.06
C GLY A 127 -8.75 -19.30 -0.80
N GLN A 128 -10.00 -19.38 -0.32
CA GLN A 128 -11.12 -18.66 -0.92
C GLN A 128 -10.96 -17.13 -0.87
N MET A 129 -10.40 -16.60 0.22
CA MET A 129 -10.13 -15.17 0.37
C MET A 129 -8.95 -14.73 -0.52
N LYS A 130 -7.91 -15.56 -0.62
CA LYS A 130 -6.80 -15.34 -1.58
C LYS A 130 -7.33 -15.20 -3.00
N GLN A 131 -8.16 -16.14 -3.45
CA GLN A 131 -8.78 -16.08 -4.79
C GLN A 131 -9.60 -14.81 -5.00
N LYS A 132 -10.39 -14.38 -4.00
CA LYS A 132 -11.19 -13.15 -4.08
C LYS A 132 -10.30 -11.90 -4.20
N VAL A 133 -9.24 -11.82 -3.40
CA VAL A 133 -8.27 -10.71 -3.46
C VAL A 133 -7.55 -10.70 -4.80
N CYS A 134 -7.09 -11.85 -5.26
CA CYS A 134 -6.46 -12.00 -6.56
C CYS A 134 -7.40 -11.55 -7.70
N ASN A 135 -8.69 -11.89 -7.64
CA ASN A 135 -9.67 -11.42 -8.62
C ASN A 135 -9.83 -9.88 -8.60
N MET A 136 -9.84 -9.27 -7.41
CA MET A 136 -9.88 -7.81 -7.30
C MET A 136 -8.60 -7.16 -7.86
N VAL A 137 -7.43 -7.74 -7.58
CA VAL A 137 -6.14 -7.30 -8.13
C VAL A 137 -6.14 -7.41 -9.65
N LEU A 138 -6.65 -8.50 -10.21
CA LEU A 138 -6.82 -8.67 -11.66
C LEU A 138 -7.72 -7.58 -12.25
N ASN A 139 -8.87 -7.30 -11.62
CA ASN A 139 -9.76 -6.25 -12.08
C ASN A 139 -9.10 -4.86 -12.01
N ARG A 140 -8.32 -4.60 -10.95
CA ARG A 140 -7.53 -3.37 -10.82
C ARG A 140 -6.45 -3.28 -11.88
N ALA A 141 -5.72 -4.36 -12.13
CA ALA A 141 -4.70 -4.45 -13.16
C ALA A 141 -5.27 -4.07 -14.53
N LYS A 142 -6.44 -4.62 -14.88
CA LYS A 142 -7.15 -4.29 -16.12
C LYS A 142 -7.56 -2.81 -16.22
N ASN A 143 -7.89 -2.17 -15.09
CA ASN A 143 -8.21 -0.73 -15.05
C ASN A 143 -6.96 0.19 -15.10
N LEU A 144 -5.74 -0.37 -15.03
CA LEU A 144 -4.47 0.36 -15.10
C LEU A 144 -3.79 0.26 -16.48
N LEU A 145 -4.34 -0.56 -17.37
CA LEU A 145 -3.95 -0.69 -18.78
C LEU A 145 -4.73 0.33 -19.61
#